data_AF-K3WXZ5-F1
#
_entry.id   AF-K3WXZ5-F1
#
_cell.length_a   1.000
_cell.length_b   1.000
_cell.length_c   1.000
_cell.angle_alpha   90.00
_cell.angle_beta   90.00
_cell.angle_gamma   90.00
#
_symmetry.space_group_name_H-M   'P 1'
#
loop_
_entity.id
_entity.type
_entity.pdbx_description
1 polymer ?
#
loop_
_entity_poly.entity_id
_entity_poly.type
_entity_poly.pdbx_seq_one_letter_code
_entity_poly.pdbx_strand_id
1 'polypeptide(L)'
;MAYGQASTTNNTAEYWGLINGLRYAKAHQCQPLHVVGDSAMIIRQRQLHYPPKNRRLASMYHWSKRLADTMAIRSWSHHYRSFNKMADKAANHAMDSSISAQYRFPTDR
;
A
#
# COMPACT_ATOMS: atom_id res chain seq x y z
N MET A 1 -19.86 -13.63 15.98
CA MET A 1 -18.54 -12.99 15.77
C MET A 1 -18.78 -11.53 15.45
N ALA A 2 -18.33 -10.61 16.30
CA ALA A 2 -18.62 -9.18 16.16
C ALA A 2 -17.58 -8.53 15.23
N TYR A 3 -18.04 -7.93 14.14
CA TYR A 3 -17.23 -7.30 13.08
C TYR A 3 -16.72 -5.89 13.46
N GLY A 4 -16.61 -5.58 14.75
CA GLY A 4 -16.43 -4.22 15.28
C GLY A 4 -15.02 -3.84 15.77
N GLN A 5 -13.95 -4.50 15.32
CA GLN A 5 -12.57 -4.04 15.61
C GLN A 5 -12.01 -3.25 14.43
N ALA A 6 -11.88 -1.93 14.61
CA ALA A 6 -11.44 -0.94 13.61
C ALA A 6 -10.09 -1.26 12.92
N SER A 7 -9.26 -2.13 13.51
CA SER A 7 -7.93 -2.49 12.99
C SER A 7 -7.91 -3.69 12.05
N THR A 8 -9.00 -4.46 11.93
CA THR A 8 -8.97 -5.77 11.24
C THR A 8 -9.33 -5.68 9.74
N THR A 9 -9.94 -4.58 9.27
CA THR A 9 -10.24 -4.35 7.84
C THR A 9 -9.27 -3.36 7.18
N ASN A 10 -8.82 -2.32 7.89
CA ASN A 10 -7.93 -1.29 7.31
C ASN A 10 -6.57 -1.84 6.87
N ASN A 11 -5.89 -2.61 7.73
CA ASN A 11 -4.57 -3.17 7.43
C ASN A 11 -4.56 -4.04 6.16
N THR A 12 -5.64 -4.77 5.90
CA THR A 12 -5.77 -5.60 4.69
C THR A 12 -5.89 -4.72 3.44
N ALA A 13 -6.67 -3.63 3.52
CA ALA A 13 -6.81 -2.67 2.42
C ALA A 13 -5.47 -1.96 2.13
N GLU A 14 -4.77 -1.52 3.16
CA GLU A 14 -3.45 -0.88 3.03
C GLU A 14 -2.43 -1.83 2.37
N TYR A 15 -2.41 -3.10 2.77
CA TYR A 15 -1.55 -4.10 2.13
C TYR A 15 -1.90 -4.33 0.65
N TRP A 16 -3.18 -4.36 0.30
CA TRP A 16 -3.61 -4.46 -1.09
C TRP A 16 -3.24 -3.22 -1.90
N GLY A 17 -3.38 -2.03 -1.32
CA GLY A 17 -2.92 -0.78 -1.92
C GLY A 17 -1.44 -0.83 -2.27
N LEU A 18 -0.60 -1.27 -1.32
CA LEU A 18 0.83 -1.46 -1.56
C LEU A 18 1.11 -2.49 -2.67
N ILE A 19 0.47 -3.66 -2.63
CA ILE A 19 0.68 -4.72 -3.63
C ILE A 19 0.29 -4.24 -5.03
N ASN A 20 -0.86 -3.57 -5.17
CA ASN A 20 -1.33 -3.08 -6.44
C ASN A 20 -0.46 -1.95 -6.97
N GLY A 21 0.00 -1.03 -6.11
CA GLY A 21 0.97 0.01 -6.49
C GLY A 21 2.28 -0.59 -7.01
N LEU A 22 2.83 -1.58 -6.31
CA LEU A 22 4.06 -2.27 -6.75
C LEU A 22 3.86 -3.06 -8.06
N ARG A 23 2.70 -3.70 -8.26
CA ARG A 23 2.36 -4.37 -9.52
C ARG A 23 2.24 -3.39 -10.68
N TYR A 24 1.59 -2.25 -10.45
CA TYR A 24 1.46 -1.20 -11.44
C TYR A 24 2.85 -0.65 -11.83
N ALA A 25 3.69 -0.35 -10.84
CA ALA A 25 5.06 0.09 -11.07
C ALA A 25 5.88 -0.96 -11.83
N LYS A 26 5.68 -2.27 -11.56
CA LYS A 26 6.29 -3.36 -12.33
C LYS A 26 5.94 -3.29 -13.80
N ALA A 27 4.65 -3.22 -14.09
CA ALA A 27 4.13 -3.27 -15.44
C ALA A 27 4.61 -2.08 -16.28
N HIS A 28 4.88 -0.94 -15.65
CA HIS A 28 5.33 0.28 -16.29
C HIS A 28 6.84 0.54 -16.15
N GLN A 29 7.60 -0.45 -15.66
CA GLN A 29 9.06 -0.34 -15.45
C GLN A 29 9.47 0.91 -14.66
N CYS A 30 8.63 1.32 -13.70
CA CYS A 30 8.91 2.45 -12.83
C CYS A 30 9.94 2.00 -11.79
N GLN A 31 11.22 2.19 -12.09
CA GLN A 31 12.34 1.91 -11.20
C GLN A 31 13.42 2.98 -11.39
N PRO A 32 14.09 3.43 -10.32
CA PRO A 32 13.92 3.02 -8.92
C PRO A 32 12.70 3.66 -8.24
N LEU A 33 12.24 3.09 -7.12
CA LEU A 33 11.04 3.56 -6.39
C LEU A 33 11.35 4.05 -4.97
N HIS A 34 10.66 5.13 -4.58
CA HIS A 34 10.48 5.53 -3.19
C HIS A 34 9.04 5.21 -2.79
N VAL A 35 8.85 4.39 -1.75
CA VAL A 35 7.51 4.02 -1.31
C VAL A 35 7.11 4.86 -0.11
N VAL A 36 6.01 5.59 -0.24
CA VAL A 36 5.44 6.44 0.80
C VAL A 36 4.07 5.91 1.18
N GLY A 37 3.77 5.84 2.48
CA GLY A 37 2.47 5.43 2.98
C GLY A 37 2.18 6.01 4.36
N ASP A 38 0.92 6.01 4.75
CA ASP A 38 0.42 6.50 6.04
C ASP A 38 0.28 5.38 7.09
N SER A 39 0.42 4.12 6.67
CA SER A 39 0.51 2.97 7.58
C SER A 39 1.90 2.82 8.20
N ALA A 40 2.10 3.44 9.36
CA ALA A 40 3.35 3.33 10.12
C ALA A 40 3.72 1.86 10.39
N MET A 41 2.72 1.00 10.60
CA MET A 41 2.92 -0.44 10.78
C MET A 41 3.56 -1.07 9.53
N ILE A 42 2.97 -0.91 8.35
CA ILE A 42 3.49 -1.53 7.12
C ILE A 42 4.88 -0.97 6.78
N ILE A 43 5.08 0.34 6.90
CA ILE A 43 6.39 0.97 6.67
C ILE A 43 7.44 0.38 7.62
N ARG A 44 7.15 0.29 8.92
CA ARG A 44 8.07 -0.30 9.90
C ARG A 44 8.35 -1.78 9.63
N GLN A 45 7.35 -2.57 9.26
CA GLN A 45 7.52 -3.99 8.90
C GLN A 45 8.42 -4.17 7.67
N ARG A 46 8.38 -3.21 6.72
CA ARG A 46 9.26 -3.21 5.55
C ARG A 46 10.69 -2.85 5.89
N GLN A 47 10.89 -1.81 6.69
CA GLN A 47 12.21 -1.36 7.12
C GLN A 47 12.90 -2.40 8.00
N LEU A 48 12.18 -3.01 8.95
CA LEU A 48 12.73 -3.97 9.90
C LEU A 48 12.71 -5.43 9.41
N HIS A 49 12.25 -5.66 8.18
CA HIS A 49 12.05 -7.01 7.62
C HIS A 49 11.29 -7.97 8.54
N TYR A 50 10.31 -7.45 9.30
CA TYR A 50 9.58 -8.20 10.31
C TYR A 50 8.13 -8.48 9.87
N PRO A 51 7.76 -9.74 9.58
CA PRO A 51 6.39 -10.08 9.20
C PRO A 51 5.42 -9.95 10.39
N PRO A 52 4.15 -9.58 10.15
CA PRO A 52 3.13 -9.59 11.19
C PRO A 52 2.84 -11.01 11.71
N LYS A 53 2.45 -11.12 12.99
CA LYS A 53 2.06 -12.41 13.60
C LYS A 53 0.78 -13.00 12.99
N ASN A 54 -0.11 -12.15 12.48
CA ASN A 54 -1.34 -12.60 11.84
C ASN A 54 -1.01 -13.32 10.52
N ARG A 55 -1.36 -14.61 10.41
CA ARG A 55 -1.04 -15.46 9.24
C ARG A 55 -1.50 -14.85 7.91
N ARG A 56 -2.68 -14.25 7.85
CA ARG A 56 -3.21 -13.63 6.62
C ARG A 56 -2.36 -12.44 6.20
N LEU A 57 -2.05 -11.55 7.14
CA LEU A 57 -1.20 -10.39 6.86
C LEU A 57 0.24 -10.81 6.56
N ALA A 58 0.73 -11.90 7.15
CA ALA A 58 2.06 -12.44 6.86
C ALA A 58 2.16 -12.91 5.40
N SER A 59 1.14 -13.59 4.88
CA SER A 59 1.10 -13.96 3.46
C SER A 59 1.16 -12.73 2.55
N MET A 60 0.36 -11.70 2.86
CA MET A 60 0.38 -10.44 2.10
C MET A 60 1.73 -9.74 2.19
N TYR A 61 2.35 -9.72 3.37
CA TYR A 61 3.68 -9.20 3.60
C TYR A 61 4.72 -9.85 2.70
N HIS A 62 4.74 -11.17 2.63
CA HIS A 62 5.69 -11.92 1.80
C HIS A 62 5.46 -11.68 0.31
N TRP A 63 4.20 -11.56 -0.14
CA TRP A 63 3.90 -11.23 -1.54
C TRP A 63 4.42 -9.85 -1.94
N SER A 64 4.13 -8.83 -1.13
CA SER A 64 4.63 -7.48 -1.41
C SER A 64 6.14 -7.38 -1.22
N LYS A 65 6.76 -8.18 -0.34
CA LYS A 65 8.23 -8.28 -0.24
C LYS A 65 8.83 -8.78 -1.55
N ARG A 66 8.33 -9.91 -2.08
CA ARG A 66 8.82 -10.49 -3.33
C ARG A 66 8.70 -9.51 -4.51
N LEU A 67 7.62 -8.72 -4.56
CA LEU A 67 7.46 -7.68 -5.58
C LEU A 67 8.50 -6.56 -5.38
N ALA A 68 8.61 -6.02 -4.16
CA ALA A 68 9.54 -4.95 -3.82
C ALA A 68 11.00 -5.33 -4.09
N ASP A 69 11.40 -6.57 -3.80
CA ASP A 69 12.75 -7.07 -4.05
C ASP A 69 13.11 -7.02 -5.56
N THR A 70 12.12 -6.98 -6.45
CA THR A 70 12.32 -6.83 -7.91
C THR A 70 12.29 -5.38 -8.42
N MET A 71 12.13 -4.38 -7.54
CA MET A 71 11.83 -2.98 -7.90
C MET A 71 12.91 -1.95 -7.57
N ALA A 72 14.08 -2.39 -7.09
CA ALA A 72 15.14 -1.49 -6.61
C ALA A 72 14.59 -0.39 -5.68
N ILE A 73 13.82 -0.78 -4.65
CA ILE A 73 13.24 0.17 -3.69
C ILE A 73 14.38 0.91 -2.96
N ARG A 74 14.35 2.24 -3.02
CA ARG A 74 15.35 3.12 -2.42
C ARG A 74 15.01 3.50 -0.99
N SER A 75 13.74 3.70 -0.69
CA SER A 75 13.29 4.01 0.66
C SER A 75 11.85 3.60 0.92
N TRP A 76 11.56 3.40 2.20
CA TRP A 76 10.22 3.27 2.75
C TRP A 76 10.03 4.44 3.72
N SER A 77 9.08 5.33 3.45
CA SER A 77 8.86 6.53 4.25
C SER A 77 7.43 6.60 4.75
N HIS A 78 7.27 6.95 6.03
CA HIS A 78 5.96 7.18 6.62
C HIS A 78 5.60 8.67 6.54
N HIS A 79 4.45 8.98 5.95
CA HIS A 79 3.91 10.34 5.90
C HIS A 79 2.49 10.32 6.46
N TYR A 80 2.17 11.28 7.35
CA TYR A 80 0.81 11.39 7.88
C TYR A 80 -0.22 11.61 6.76
N ARG A 81 -1.42 11.09 6.94
CA ARG A 81 -2.53 11.11 5.97
C ARG A 81 -2.84 12.51 5.42
N SER A 82 -2.67 13.55 6.23
CA SER A 82 -2.79 14.96 5.83
C SER A 82 -1.86 15.37 4.68
N PHE A 83 -0.73 14.68 4.52
CA PHE A 83 0.24 14.87 3.44
C PHE A 83 0.15 13.82 2.34
N ASN A 84 -0.67 12.78 2.49
CA ASN A 84 -0.89 11.72 1.50
C ASN A 84 -2.21 11.90 0.74
N LYS A 85 -2.54 13.16 0.39
CA LYS A 85 -3.86 13.55 -0.13
C LYS A 85 -4.26 12.81 -1.41
N MET A 86 -3.31 12.45 -2.27
CA MET A 86 -3.59 11.71 -3.51
C MET A 86 -4.05 10.28 -3.25
N ALA A 87 -3.33 9.54 -2.39
CA ALA A 87 -3.72 8.17 -2.05
C ALA A 87 -5.01 8.16 -1.22
N ASP A 88 -5.19 9.15 -0.34
CA ASP A 88 -6.42 9.33 0.42
C ASP A 88 -7.62 9.57 -0.50
N LYS A 89 -7.49 10.45 -1.50
CA LYS A 89 -8.54 10.69 -2.51
C LYS A 89 -8.90 9.42 -3.27
N ALA A 90 -7.91 8.61 -3.66
CA ALA A 90 -8.15 7.35 -4.36
C ALA A 90 -8.88 6.32 -3.47
N ALA A 91 -8.50 6.23 -2.19
CA ALA A 91 -9.15 5.35 -1.22
C ALA A 91 -10.60 5.78 -0.95
N ASN A 92 -10.84 7.07 -0.74
CA ASN A 92 -12.19 7.61 -0.51
C ASN A 92 -13.08 7.39 -1.73
N HIS A 93 -12.58 7.65 -2.95
CA HIS A 93 -13.33 7.38 -4.18
C HIS A 93 -13.72 5.91 -4.32
N ALA A 94 -12.82 4.97 -3.96
CA ALA A 94 -13.13 3.55 -4.00
C ALA A 94 -14.21 3.16 -2.98
N MET A 95 -14.20 3.75 -1.77
CA MET A 95 -15.22 3.52 -0.74
C MET A 95 -16.59 4.08 -1.19
N ASP A 96 -16.63 5.29 -1.72
CA ASP A 96 -17.86 5.97 -2.12
C ASP A 96 -18.51 5.31 -3.35
N SER A 97 -17.70 4.92 -4.33
CA SER A 97 -18.21 4.34 -5.58
C SER A 97 -18.51 2.84 -5.47
N SER A 98 -17.88 2.11 -4.54
CA SER A 98 -17.92 0.65 -4.45
C SER A 98 -17.55 -0.08 -5.75
N ILE A 99 -16.83 0.59 -6.66
CA ILE A 99 -16.41 0.07 -7.96
C ILE A 99 -14.88 0.02 -8.01
N SER A 100 -14.33 -1.06 -8.57
CA SER A 100 -12.89 -1.14 -8.84
C SER A 100 -12.57 -0.38 -10.13
N ALA A 101 -11.84 0.73 -10.02
CA ALA A 101 -11.41 1.54 -11.14
C ALA A 101 -9.95 1.98 -10.99
N GLN A 102 -9.23 2.09 -12.10
CA GLN A 102 -7.93 2.76 -12.15
C GLN A 102 -8.15 4.22 -12.51
N TYR A 103 -7.93 5.12 -11.54
CA TYR A 103 -8.04 6.56 -11.79
C TYR A 103 -6.74 7.08 -12.38
N ARG A 104 -6.80 7.58 -13.61
CA ARG A 104 -5.66 8.23 -14.28
C ARG A 104 -5.68 9.70 -13.89
N PHE A 105 -4.80 10.10 -12.99
CA PHE A 105 -4.62 11.53 -12.72
C PHE A 105 -4.05 12.20 -13.97
N PRO A 106 -4.61 13.34 -14.42
CA PRO A 106 -3.99 14.13 -15.48
C PRO A 106 -2.62 14.59 -14.97
N THR A 107 -1.56 14.03 -15.54
CA THR A 107 -0.21 14.60 -15.44
C THR A 107 -0.12 15.68 -16.48
N ASP A 108 -0.47 16.90 -16.10
CA ASP A 108 -0.06 18.07 -16.85
C ASP A 108 1.46 18.18 -16.67
N ARG A 109 2.20 17.92 -17.75
CA ARG A 109 3.62 18.24 -17.87
C ARG A 109 3.75 19.52 -18.66
#